data_AF-A0A814VN04-F1
#
_entry.id   AF-A0A814VN04-F1
#
_cell.length_a   1.000
_cell.length_b   1.000
_cell.length_c   1.000
_cell.angle_alpha   90.00
_cell.angle_beta   90.00
_cell.angle_gamma   90.00
#
_symmetry.space_group_name_H-M   'P 1'
#
loop_
_entity.id
_entity.type
_entity.pdbx_description
1 polymer ?
#
loop_
_entity_poly.entity_id
_entity_poly.type
_entity_poly.pdbx_seq_one_letter_code
_entity_poly.pdbx_strand_id
1 'polypeptide(L)'
;QDKLTTTPYRKPTHTGLYMLWDSSQNRRYKLGLIKTLVIRIYRICSSKEIATQELHLLRTTLTNNGYPPHIIINVETSDFIRDLYVL
;
A
#
# COMPACT_ATOMS: atom_id res chain seq x y z
N GLN A 1 -8.05 7.37 -29.71
CA GLN A 1 -8.49 8.01 -28.46
C GLN A 1 -7.41 7.73 -27.43
N ASP A 2 -6.69 8.76 -26.98
CA ASP A 2 -5.56 8.57 -26.07
C ASP A 2 -6.07 8.24 -24.66
N LYS A 3 -5.66 7.09 -24.12
CA LYS A 3 -6.03 6.64 -22.77
C LYS A 3 -4.97 7.14 -21.77
N LEU A 4 -5.35 8.09 -20.91
CA LEU A 4 -4.48 8.53 -19.82
C LEU A 4 -4.21 7.35 -18.87
N THR A 5 -2.92 7.11 -18.61
CA THR A 5 -2.46 6.08 -17.67
C THR A 5 -1.87 6.76 -16.44
N THR A 6 -2.32 6.36 -15.25
CA THR A 6 -1.94 6.99 -13.98
C THR A 6 -1.39 5.97 -13.00
N THR A 7 -0.34 6.36 -12.27
CA THR A 7 0.33 5.56 -11.24
C THR A 7 0.70 6.44 -10.03
N PRO A 8 0.88 5.86 -8.82
CA PRO A 8 1.40 6.60 -7.67
C PRO A 8 2.81 7.15 -7.93
N TYR A 9 2.94 8.47 -7.95
CA TYR A 9 4.24 9.11 -8.11
C TYR A 9 5.11 8.97 -6.85
N ARG A 10 6.36 8.55 -7.04
CA ARG A 10 7.40 8.50 -6.00
C ARG A 10 8.47 9.53 -6.35
N LYS A 11 8.81 10.41 -5.39
CA LYS A 11 9.90 11.38 -5.58
C LYS A 11 11.24 10.64 -5.77
N PRO A 12 12.23 11.23 -6.47
CA PRO A 12 13.56 10.62 -6.62
C PRO A 12 14.26 10.27 -5.30
N THR A 13 13.92 10.97 -4.22
CA THR A 13 14.44 10.73 -2.86
C THR A 13 13.64 9.69 -2.06
N HIS A 14 12.64 9.05 -2.67
CA HIS A 14 11.83 8.04 -1.98
C HIS A 14 12.62 6.75 -1.79
N THR A 15 13.00 6.45 -0.54
CA THR A 15 13.82 5.28 -0.18
C THR A 15 13.00 4.01 0.10
N GLY A 16 11.68 4.12 0.18
CA GLY A 16 10.82 3.02 0.66
C GLY A 16 10.89 2.79 2.18
N LEU A 17 11.54 3.68 2.93
CA LEU A 17 11.55 3.62 4.39
C LEU A 17 10.21 4.13 4.95
N TYR A 18 9.55 3.27 5.72
CA TYR A 18 8.35 3.56 6.50
C TYR A 18 8.65 3.34 7.99
N MET A 19 7.62 3.47 8.83
CA MET A 19 7.75 3.08 10.24
C MET A 19 8.05 1.59 10.33
N LEU A 20 9.24 1.27 10.85
CA LEU A 20 9.66 -0.11 11.06
C LEU A 20 8.70 -0.84 11.99
N TRP A 21 8.50 -2.13 11.74
CA TRP A 21 7.59 -2.93 12.56
C TRP A 21 8.06 -3.05 14.02
N ASP A 22 9.34 -3.12 14.29
CA ASP A 22 9.90 -3.23 15.65
C ASP A 22 9.92 -1.91 16.43
N SER A 23 9.79 -0.76 15.76
CA SER A 23 9.75 0.54 16.43
C SER A 23 8.65 0.64 17.51
N SER A 24 8.87 1.43 18.55
CA SER A 24 7.95 1.62 19.68
C SER A 24 6.62 2.29 19.34
N GLN A 25 6.40 2.66 18.07
CA GLN A 25 5.15 3.28 17.64
C GLN A 25 3.98 2.31 17.71
N ASN A 26 2.82 2.81 18.12
CA ASN A 26 1.59 2.03 18.24
C ASN A 26 1.21 1.35 16.90
N ARG A 27 0.84 0.07 16.98
CA ARG A 27 0.41 -0.77 15.85
C ARG A 27 -0.68 -0.12 15.00
N ARG A 28 -1.62 0.61 15.60
CA ARG A 28 -2.70 1.29 14.88
C ARG A 28 -2.19 2.29 13.85
N TYR A 29 -1.10 3.02 14.14
CA TYR A 29 -0.51 3.95 13.17
C TYR A 29 0.12 3.21 11.99
N LYS A 30 0.78 2.08 12.24
CA LYS A 30 1.40 1.24 11.21
C LYS A 30 0.35 0.61 10.30
N LEU A 31 -0.75 0.12 10.87
CA LEU A 31 -1.88 -0.41 10.10
C LEU A 31 -2.62 0.70 9.33
N GLY A 32 -2.77 1.88 9.94
CA GLY A 32 -3.33 3.06 9.28
C GLY A 32 -2.51 3.49 8.06
N LEU A 33 -1.17 3.48 8.17
CA LEU A 33 -0.26 3.73 7.05
C LEU A 33 -0.52 2.76 5.89
N ILE A 34 -0.56 1.45 6.17
CA ILE A 34 -0.84 0.43 5.15
C ILE A 34 -2.18 0.70 4.49
N LYS A 35 -3.23 0.96 5.28
CA LYS A 35 -4.58 1.29 4.78
C LYS A 35 -4.54 2.49 3.82
N THR A 36 -3.87 3.57 4.22
CA THR A 36 -3.73 4.76 3.37
C THR A 36 -3.00 4.47 2.07
N LEU A 37 -1.93 3.67 2.10
CA LEU A 37 -1.18 3.33 0.89
C LEU A 37 -2.03 2.50 -0.08
N VAL A 38 -2.77 1.50 0.42
CA VAL A 38 -3.69 0.69 -0.40
C VAL A 38 -4.81 1.55 -1.01
N ILE A 39 -5.44 2.43 -0.22
CA ILE A 39 -6.45 3.38 -0.72
C ILE A 39 -5.89 4.20 -1.87
N ARG A 40 -4.67 4.74 -1.70
CA ARG A 40 -4.04 5.57 -2.73
C ARG A 40 -3.75 4.79 -4.00
N ILE A 41 -3.32 3.53 -3.90
CA ILE A 41 -3.09 2.68 -5.07
C ILE A 41 -4.39 2.52 -5.86
N TYR A 42 -5.48 2.12 -5.22
CA TYR A 42 -6.76 1.94 -5.90
C TYR A 42 -7.37 3.23 -6.46
N ARG A 43 -7.16 4.36 -5.79
CA ARG A 43 -7.68 5.67 -6.27
C ARG A 43 -6.87 6.27 -7.41
N ILE A 44 -5.55 6.02 -7.46
CA ILE A 44 -4.66 6.65 -8.43
C ILE A 44 -4.47 5.78 -9.67
N CYS A 45 -4.43 4.45 -9.55
CA CYS A 45 -4.13 3.58 -10.68
C CYS A 45 -5.26 3.54 -11.70
N SER A 46 -4.95 3.79 -12.97
CA SER A 46 -5.93 3.77 -14.07
C SER A 46 -6.32 2.37 -14.56
N SER A 47 -5.62 1.33 -14.13
CA SER A 47 -5.94 -0.06 -14.48
C SER A 47 -5.67 -1.01 -13.32
N LYS A 48 -6.34 -2.17 -13.35
CA LYS A 48 -6.19 -3.21 -12.34
C LYS A 48 -4.78 -3.79 -12.36
N GLU A 49 -4.19 -3.94 -13.54
CA GLU A 49 -2.83 -4.48 -13.73
C GLU A 49 -1.79 -3.59 -13.04
N ILE A 50 -1.91 -2.27 -13.20
CA ILE A 50 -1.06 -1.28 -12.52
C ILE A 50 -1.27 -1.35 -11.02
N ALA A 51 -2.53 -1.39 -10.56
CA ALA A 51 -2.82 -1.51 -9.14
C ALA A 51 -2.20 -2.78 -8.53
N THR A 52 -2.26 -3.92 -9.23
CA THR A 52 -1.62 -5.18 -8.80
C THR A 52 -0.10 -5.05 -8.73
N GLN A 53 0.55 -4.42 -9.70
CA GLN A 53 1.99 -4.16 -9.66
C GLN A 53 2.38 -3.27 -8.47
N GLU A 54 1.59 -2.23 -8.20
CA GLU A 54 1.80 -1.32 -7.08
C GLU A 54 1.58 -1.99 -5.72
N LEU A 55 0.60 -2.89 -5.60
CA LEU A 55 0.37 -3.70 -4.40
C LEU A 55 1.53 -4.68 -4.17
N HIS A 56 2.04 -5.31 -5.23
CA HIS A 56 3.24 -6.15 -5.12
C HIS A 56 4.44 -5.35 -4.60
N LEU A 57 4.67 -4.16 -5.16
CA LEU A 57 5.75 -3.27 -4.69
C LEU A 57 5.55 -2.88 -3.22
N LEU A 58 4.31 -2.59 -2.81
CA LEU A 58 3.98 -2.30 -1.41
C LEU A 58 4.31 -3.50 -0.51
N ARG A 59 3.98 -4.73 -0.91
CA ARG A 59 4.31 -5.95 -0.14
C ARG A 59 5.81 -6.12 0.04
N THR A 60 6.59 -5.95 -1.02
CA THR A 60 8.06 -5.98 -0.94
C THR A 60 8.58 -4.89 0.01
N THR A 61 8.02 -3.67 -0.09
CA THR A 61 8.43 -2.56 0.77
C THR A 61 8.10 -2.82 2.24
N LEU A 62 6.91 -3.36 2.55
CA LEU A 62 6.52 -3.71 3.92
C LEU A 62 7.40 -4.84 4.48
N THR A 63 7.75 -5.82 3.65
CA THR A 63 8.70 -6.89 4.03
C THR A 63 10.05 -6.30 4.44
N ASN A 64 10.58 -5.36 3.65
CA ASN A 64 11.85 -4.68 3.94
C ASN A 64 11.79 -3.80 5.20
N ASN A 65 10.59 -3.34 5.59
CA ASN A 65 10.36 -2.60 6.83
C ASN A 65 10.04 -3.53 8.03
N GLY A 66 10.19 -4.85 7.87
CA GLY A 66 10.06 -5.83 8.95
C GLY A 66 8.62 -6.23 9.29
N TYR A 67 7.64 -5.91 8.44
CA TYR A 67 6.24 -6.25 8.73
C TYR A 67 6.01 -7.77 8.68
N PRO A 68 5.23 -8.35 9.61
CA PRO A 68 4.96 -9.78 9.62
C PRO A 68 4.19 -10.25 8.39
N PRO A 69 4.43 -11.48 7.90
CA PRO A 69 3.76 -12.03 6.72
C PRO A 69 2.22 -12.00 6.82
N HIS A 70 1.65 -12.28 7.99
CA HIS A 70 0.20 -12.27 8.18
C HIS A 70 -0.41 -10.87 8.03
N ILE A 71 0.34 -9.80 8.27
CA ILE A 71 -0.12 -8.43 7.99
C ILE A 71 -0.04 -8.14 6.49
N ILE A 72 1.03 -8.59 5.83
CA ILE A 72 1.30 -8.34 4.40
C ILE A 72 0.32 -9.09 3.49
N ILE A 73 -0.04 -10.33 3.83
CA ILE A 73 -1.00 -11.14 3.07
C ILE A 73 -2.38 -10.46 3.06
N ASN A 74 -2.76 -9.84 4.17
CA ASN A 74 -4.06 -9.20 4.35
C ASN A 74 -4.22 -7.87 3.60
N VAL A 75 -3.16 -7.31 3.02
CA VAL A 75 -3.18 -6.02 2.29
C VAL A 75 -4.12 -6.03 1.07
N GLU A 76 -4.40 -7.21 0.52
CA GLU A 76 -5.25 -7.39 -0.67
C GLU A 76 -6.60 -8.05 -0.39
N THR A 77 -6.93 -8.35 0.87
CA THR A 77 -8.16 -9.08 1.15
C THR A 77 -9.39 -8.21 0.88
N SER A 78 -10.47 -8.85 0.43
CA SER A 78 -11.76 -8.20 0.22
C SER A 78 -12.25 -7.45 1.45
N ASP A 79 -11.92 -7.91 2.66
CA ASP A 79 -12.25 -7.22 3.91
C ASP A 79 -11.48 -5.90 4.07
N PHE A 80 -10.20 -5.86 3.70
CA PHE A 80 -9.39 -4.65 3.71
C PHE A 80 -9.90 -3.62 2.68
N ILE A 81 -10.42 -4.12 1.55
CA ILE A 81 -11.07 -3.32 0.50
C ILE A 81 -12.50 -2.92 0.91
N ARG A 82 -13.23 -3.73 1.67
CA ARG A 82 -14.59 -3.36 2.13
C ARG A 82 -14.54 -2.16 3.07
N ASP A 83 -13.54 -2.10 3.94
CA ASP A 83 -13.23 -0.94 4.78
C ASP A 83 -12.77 0.31 4.00
N LEU A 84 -12.56 0.19 2.69
CA LEU A 84 -12.18 1.24 1.73
C LEU A 84 -13.41 1.95 1.12
N TYR A 85 -14.54 1.23 1.00
CA TYR A 85 -15.78 1.68 0.35
C TYR A 85 -16.89 2.11 1.34
N VAL A 86 -16.63 2.01 2.65
CA VAL A 86 -17.56 2.45 3.72
C VAL A 86 -17.23 3.88 4.22
N LEU A 87 -16.49 4.67 3.42
CA LEU A 87 -16.26 6.11 3.64
C LEU A 87 -16.89 6.92 2.51
#